data_AF-A0A7Y6EY00-F1
#
_entry.id   AF-A0A7Y6EY00-F1
#
_cell.length_a   1.000
_cell.length_b   1.000
_cell.length_c   1.000
_cell.angle_alpha   90.00
_cell.angle_beta   90.00
_cell.angle_gamma   90.00
#
_symmetry.space_group_name_H-M   'P 1'
#
loop_
_entity.id
_entity.type
_entity.pdbx_description
1 polymer ?
#
loop_
_entity_poly.entity_id
_entity_poly.type
_entity_poly.pdbx_seq_one_letter_code
_entity_poly.pdbx_strand_id
1 'polypeptide(L)'
;MDLAEKILELMDEQGITKYRLSKETGVSYTGLTKILSGQTKHPQIDSLQAIANFFSKPLDYFMDQEEEQPSPDWATPKDLADIKKILEEDQPVLFDGVPITEEKRQRAMDILTGLLWEAKELNKKTYGRKNKATPKDEE
;
A
#
# COMPACT_ATOMS: atom_id res chain seq x y z
N MET A 1 10.37 -1.00 11.85
CA MET A 1 11.05 -1.98 12.68
C MET A 1 11.11 -3.24 11.84
N ASP A 2 12.30 -3.64 11.44
CA ASP A 2 12.48 -4.68 10.42
C ASP A 2 12.00 -6.05 10.94
N LEU A 3 11.64 -6.94 10.03
CA LEU A 3 11.22 -8.32 10.34
C LEU A 3 12.23 -9.02 11.26
N ALA A 4 13.53 -8.84 11.00
CA ALA A 4 14.59 -9.43 11.80
C ALA A 4 14.59 -8.92 13.24
N GLU A 5 14.39 -7.61 13.43
CA GLU A 5 14.33 -6.96 14.74
C GLU A 5 13.14 -7.49 15.56
N LYS A 6 11.97 -7.62 14.92
CA LYS A 6 10.75 -8.15 15.56
C LYS A 6 10.94 -9.57 16.08
N ILE A 7 11.61 -10.44 15.31
CA ILE A 7 11.86 -11.81 15.75
C ILE A 7 12.90 -11.83 16.87
N LEU A 8 13.95 -11.01 16.79
CA LEU A 8 14.98 -10.96 17.84
C LEU A 8 14.42 -10.47 19.18
N GLU A 9 13.52 -9.48 19.16
CA GLU A 9 12.87 -8.98 20.38
C GLU A 9 12.02 -10.06 21.05
N LEU A 10 11.16 -10.76 20.28
CA LEU A 10 10.34 -11.86 20.81
C LEU A 10 11.19 -13.02 21.34
N MET A 11 12.35 -13.27 20.71
CA MET A 11 13.31 -14.26 21.20
C MET A 11 13.92 -13.85 22.53
N ASP A 12 14.25 -12.57 22.71
CA ASP A 12 14.80 -12.06 23.97
C ASP A 12 13.74 -12.08 25.09
N GLU A 13 12.52 -11.63 24.80
CA GLU A 13 11.37 -11.66 25.71
C GLU A 13 11.08 -13.07 26.26
N GLN A 14 11.20 -14.09 25.41
CA GLN A 14 10.92 -15.48 25.78
C GLN A 14 12.17 -16.28 26.15
N GLY A 15 13.37 -15.69 26.07
CA GLY A 15 14.65 -16.37 26.34
C GLY A 15 14.93 -17.55 25.39
N ILE A 16 14.57 -17.41 24.11
CA ILE A 16 14.59 -18.48 23.11
C ILE A 16 15.84 -18.36 22.24
N THR A 17 16.53 -19.47 22.02
CA THR A 17 17.68 -19.53 21.12
C THR A 17 17.25 -19.79 19.68
N LYS A 18 18.07 -19.37 18.71
CA LYS A 18 17.85 -19.64 17.27
C LYS A 18 17.67 -21.13 16.98
N TYR A 19 18.43 -21.95 17.70
CA TYR A 19 18.35 -23.41 17.59
C TYR A 19 16.99 -23.95 18.03
N ARG A 20 16.49 -23.47 19.18
CA ARG A 20 15.18 -23.87 19.70
C ARG A 20 14.06 -23.42 18.76
N LEU A 21 14.10 -22.18 18.30
CA LEU A 21 13.14 -21.65 17.35
C LEU A 21 13.10 -22.49 16.06
N SER A 22 14.26 -22.82 15.48
CA SER A 22 14.35 -23.68 14.29
C SER A 22 13.76 -25.08 14.53
N LYS A 23 14.02 -25.68 15.69
CA LYS A 23 13.53 -27.02 16.03
C LYS A 23 12.02 -27.06 16.21
N GLU A 24 11.44 -26.05 16.86
CA GLU A 24 10.00 -26.02 17.18
C GLU A 24 9.15 -25.53 16.00
N THR A 25 9.66 -24.60 15.19
CA THR A 25 8.95 -24.11 13.99
C THR A 25 9.11 -25.01 12.77
N GLY A 26 10.11 -25.90 12.76
CA GLY A 26 10.48 -26.68 11.58
C GLY A 26 11.20 -25.88 10.49
N VAL A 27 11.45 -24.59 10.71
CA VAL A 27 12.22 -23.74 9.78
C VAL A 27 13.68 -24.12 9.86
N SER A 28 14.34 -24.28 8.70
CA SER A 28 15.75 -24.62 8.65
C SER A 28 16.62 -23.61 9.41
N TYR A 29 17.60 -24.09 10.18
CA TYR A 29 18.49 -23.23 10.97
C TYR A 29 19.23 -22.20 10.11
N THR A 30 19.64 -22.62 8.90
CA THR A 30 20.30 -21.76 7.93
C THR A 30 19.35 -20.69 7.39
N GLY A 31 18.11 -21.04 7.06
CA GLY A 31 17.07 -20.08 6.64
C GLY A 31 16.76 -19.07 7.74
N LEU A 32 16.55 -19.53 8.96
CA LEU A 32 16.32 -18.67 10.13
C LEU A 32 17.48 -17.69 10.35
N THR A 33 18.72 -18.15 10.22
CA THR A 33 19.90 -17.29 10.37
C THR A 33 19.98 -16.20 9.30
N LYS A 34 19.59 -16.50 8.05
CA LYS A 34 19.54 -15.52 6.96
C LYS A 34 18.43 -14.48 7.15
N ILE A 35 17.29 -14.89 7.71
CA ILE A 35 16.20 -13.97 8.06
C ILE A 35 16.66 -13.02 9.17
N LEU A 36 17.21 -13.57 10.26
CA LEU A 36 17.68 -12.79 11.41
C LEU A 36 18.87 -11.87 11.11
N SER A 37 19.63 -12.14 10.05
CA SER A 37 20.73 -11.28 9.60
C SER A 37 20.30 -10.26 8.55
N GLY A 38 19.02 -10.22 8.17
CA GLY A 38 18.49 -9.32 7.14
C GLY A 38 18.87 -9.69 5.71
N GLN A 39 19.53 -10.85 5.48
CA GLN A 39 19.83 -11.34 4.12
C GLN A 39 18.56 -11.79 3.39
N THR A 40 17.54 -12.23 4.11
CA THR A 40 16.25 -12.65 3.56
C THR A 40 15.16 -11.74 4.11
N LYS A 41 14.79 -10.73 3.34
CA LYS A 41 13.71 -9.78 3.68
C LYS A 41 12.32 -10.37 3.52
N HIS A 42 12.13 -11.27 2.55
CA HIS A 42 10.85 -11.90 2.25
C HIS A 42 10.96 -13.43 2.37
N PRO A 43 10.87 -13.98 3.59
CA PRO A 43 10.79 -15.43 3.78
C PRO A 43 9.50 -16.01 3.20
N GLN A 44 9.49 -17.32 2.94
CA GLN A 44 8.27 -18.00 2.49
C GLN A 44 7.17 -17.88 3.55
N ILE A 45 5.93 -17.69 3.08
CA ILE A 45 4.74 -17.52 3.93
C ILE A 45 4.63 -18.68 4.93
N ASP A 46 4.88 -19.92 4.51
CA ASP A 46 4.82 -21.09 5.40
C ASP A 46 5.80 -21.00 6.59
N SER A 47 7.02 -20.51 6.33
CA SER A 47 8.03 -20.34 7.39
C SER A 47 7.66 -19.18 8.32
N LEU A 48 7.11 -18.10 7.76
CA LEU A 48 6.66 -16.95 8.54
C LEU A 48 5.45 -17.30 9.41
N GLN A 49 4.50 -18.07 8.88
CA GLN A 49 3.35 -18.59 9.61
C GLN A 49 3.77 -19.51 10.75
N ALA A 50 4.75 -20.39 10.53
CA ALA A 50 5.28 -21.27 11.58
C ALA A 50 5.89 -20.46 12.74
N ILE A 51 6.66 -19.42 12.43
CA ILE A 51 7.23 -18.50 13.43
C ILE A 51 6.11 -17.72 14.14
N ALA A 52 5.10 -17.24 13.41
CA ALA A 52 3.98 -16.50 13.96
C ALA A 52 3.14 -17.34 14.94
N ASN A 53 2.84 -18.59 14.55
CA ASN A 53 2.14 -19.55 15.40
C ASN A 53 2.94 -19.86 16.67
N PHE A 54 4.26 -20.01 16.56
CA PHE A 54 5.14 -20.27 17.69
C PHE A 54 5.10 -19.14 18.72
N PHE A 55 5.17 -17.88 18.28
CA PHE A 55 5.10 -16.71 19.17
C PHE A 55 3.67 -16.28 19.51
N SER A 56 2.64 -16.99 19.01
CA SER A 56 1.23 -16.62 19.17
C SER A 56 0.93 -15.18 18.73
N LYS A 57 1.56 -14.74 17.64
CA LYS A 57 1.34 -13.43 17.02
C LYS A 57 0.66 -13.61 15.66
N PRO A 58 -0.17 -12.66 15.21
CA PRO A 58 -0.73 -12.71 13.86
C PRO A 58 0.38 -12.61 12.81
N LEU A 59 0.17 -13.21 11.64
CA LEU A 59 1.13 -13.16 10.52
C LEU A 59 1.48 -11.70 10.14
N ASP A 60 0.46 -10.85 10.14
CA ASP A 60 0.53 -9.41 9.87
C ASP A 60 1.48 -8.66 10.82
N TYR A 61 1.81 -9.21 11.98
CA TYR A 61 2.81 -8.63 12.87
C TYR A 61 4.20 -8.65 12.24
N PHE A 62 4.51 -9.71 11.49
CA PHE A 62 5.82 -9.94 10.89
C PHE A 62 5.90 -9.46 9.44
N MET A 63 4.76 -9.41 8.74
CA MET A 63 4.70 -8.75 7.44
C MET A 63 4.73 -7.25 7.70
N ASP A 64 5.89 -6.60 7.48
CA ASP A 64 5.88 -5.15 7.35
C ASP A 64 4.93 -4.81 6.21
N GLN A 65 3.97 -3.94 6.50
CA GLN A 65 3.14 -3.29 5.50
C GLN A 65 4.03 -2.36 4.66
N GLU A 66 4.94 -2.93 3.86
CA GLU A 66 4.96 -2.55 2.46
C GLU A 66 3.70 -3.19 1.87
N GLU A 67 2.54 -2.68 2.28
CA GLU A 67 1.40 -2.69 1.39
C GLU A 67 1.92 -1.93 0.17
N GLU A 68 2.39 -2.67 -0.83
CA GLU A 68 2.02 -2.38 -2.20
C GLU A 68 0.49 -2.30 -2.16
N GLN A 69 -0.01 -1.12 -1.75
CA GLN A 69 -1.36 -0.68 -1.98
C GLN A 69 -1.62 -1.12 -3.42
N PRO A 70 -2.61 -1.99 -3.68
CA PRO A 70 -2.86 -2.48 -5.03
C PRO A 70 -3.14 -1.24 -5.88
N SER A 71 -2.10 -0.77 -6.55
CA SER A 71 -2.17 0.39 -7.42
C SER A 71 -3.02 -0.07 -8.58
N PRO A 72 -4.15 0.58 -8.84
CA PRO A 72 -4.96 0.23 -9.99
C PRO A 72 -4.08 0.23 -11.26
N ASP A 73 -4.33 -0.69 -12.20
CA ASP A 73 -3.49 -0.86 -13.42
C ASP A 73 -3.31 0.42 -14.28
N TRP A 74 -4.09 1.47 -14.00
CA TRP A 74 -4.02 2.76 -14.67
C TRP A 74 -3.12 3.80 -13.95
N ALA A 75 -2.64 3.51 -12.74
CA ALA A 75 -1.88 4.45 -11.93
C ALA A 75 -0.41 4.50 -12.36
N THR A 76 0.11 5.70 -12.60
CA THR A 76 1.51 5.91 -12.97
C THR A 76 2.38 6.12 -11.72
N PRO A 77 3.71 5.93 -11.80
CA PRO A 77 4.62 6.15 -10.67
C PRO A 77 4.55 7.57 -10.07
N LYS A 78 4.11 8.55 -10.87
CA LYS A 78 3.90 9.93 -10.43
C LYS A 78 2.64 10.06 -9.56
N ASP A 79 1.57 9.37 -9.94
CA ASP A 79 0.33 9.34 -9.17
C ASP A 79 0.56 8.70 -7.79
N LEU A 80 1.40 7.66 -7.71
CA LEU A 80 1.78 7.03 -6.45
C LEU A 80 2.59 7.96 -5.54
N ALA A 81 3.50 8.75 -6.11
CA ALA A 81 4.30 9.72 -5.37
C ALA A 81 3.44 10.88 -4.82
N ASP A 82 2.48 11.36 -5.61
CA ASP A 82 1.54 12.41 -5.19
C ASP A 82 0.58 11.88 -4.09
N ILE A 83 0.08 10.65 -4.23
CA ILE A 83 -0.76 10.01 -3.21
C ILE A 83 0.01 9.78 -1.91
N LYS A 84 1.26 9.30 -1.99
CA LYS A 84 2.12 9.11 -0.80
C LYS A 84 2.40 10.45 -0.10
N LYS A 85 2.64 11.51 -0.87
CA LYS A 85 2.82 12.86 -0.34
C LYS A 85 1.56 13.38 0.37
N ILE A 86 0.38 13.14 -0.20
CA ILE A 86 -0.92 13.54 0.37
C ILE A 86 -1.27 12.71 1.64
N LEU A 87 -0.84 11.45 1.73
CA LEU A 87 -1.09 10.59 2.89
C LEU A 87 -0.12 10.82 4.05
N GLU A 88 1.14 11.15 3.76
CA GLU A 88 2.13 11.52 4.79
C GLU A 88 1.91 12.96 5.29
N GLU A 89 1.38 13.84 4.44
CA GLU A 89 1.00 15.20 4.80
C GLU A 89 -0.46 15.24 5.27
N ASP A 90 -0.70 14.97 6.56
CA ASP A 90 -1.87 15.49 7.30
C ASP A 90 -1.77 17.03 7.40
N GLN A 91 -1.62 17.69 6.25
CA GLN A 91 -1.40 19.13 6.16
C GLN A 91 -2.73 19.84 5.95
N PRO A 92 -3.02 20.87 6.78
CA PRO A 92 -4.15 21.74 6.53
C PRO A 92 -3.95 22.42 5.18
N VAL A 93 -4.90 22.25 4.28
CA VAL A 93 -4.91 22.94 2.98
C VAL A 93 -4.83 24.44 3.26
N LEU A 94 -3.72 25.10 2.90
CA LEU A 94 -3.53 26.53 3.08
C LEU A 94 -4.03 27.27 1.83
N PHE A 95 -4.94 28.24 1.97
CA PHE A 95 -5.29 29.18 0.90
C PHE A 95 -4.80 30.56 1.31
N ASP A 96 -3.90 31.13 0.51
CA ASP A 96 -3.25 32.42 0.78
C ASP A 96 -2.50 32.47 2.13
N GLY A 97 -1.91 31.34 2.53
CA GLY A 97 -1.19 31.20 3.80
C GLY A 97 -2.07 31.02 5.04
N VAL A 98 -3.40 30.92 4.88
CA VAL A 98 -4.34 30.65 5.98
C VAL A 98 -4.88 29.22 5.88
N PRO A 99 -4.84 28.42 6.97
CA PRO A 99 -5.41 27.08 6.97
C PRO A 99 -6.92 27.15 6.71
N ILE A 100 -7.35 26.47 5.65
CA ILE A 100 -8.74 26.34 5.29
C ILE A 100 -9.40 25.42 6.32
N THR A 101 -10.37 25.94 7.05
CA THR A 101 -11.24 25.17 7.93
C THR A 101 -12.04 24.15 7.12
N GLU A 102 -12.33 22.98 7.69
CA GLU A 102 -12.97 21.84 7.00
C GLU A 102 -14.22 22.22 6.16
N GLU A 103 -15.06 23.14 6.65
CA GLU A 103 -16.22 23.62 5.88
C GLU A 103 -15.88 24.34 4.57
N LYS A 104 -14.82 25.14 4.56
CA LYS A 104 -14.39 25.91 3.37
C LYS A 104 -13.70 25.00 2.36
N ARG A 105 -13.01 23.96 2.85
CA ARG A 105 -12.42 22.90 2.05
C ARG A 105 -13.51 22.12 1.31
N GLN A 106 -14.59 21.76 2.01
CA GLN A 106 -15.73 21.09 1.41
C GLN A 106 -16.37 21.95 0.31
N ARG A 107 -16.59 23.25 0.57
CA ARG A 107 -17.13 24.16 -0.46
C ARG A 107 -16.23 24.30 -1.68
N ALA A 108 -14.91 24.35 -1.48
CA ALA A 108 -13.96 24.37 -2.58
C ALA A 108 -14.01 23.06 -3.39
N MET A 109 -14.10 21.92 -2.70
CA MET A 109 -14.26 20.61 -3.32
C MET A 109 -15.58 20.51 -4.11
N ASP A 110 -16.68 21.06 -3.60
CA ASP A 110 -17.98 21.06 -4.27
C ASP A 110 -17.95 21.89 -5.57
N ILE A 111 -17.32 23.08 -5.54
CA ILE A 111 -17.15 23.94 -6.72
C ILE A 111 -16.27 23.25 -7.77
N LEU A 112 -15.14 22.68 -7.34
CA LEU A 112 -14.23 21.93 -8.22
C LEU A 112 -14.92 20.72 -8.85
N THR A 113 -15.73 20.01 -8.07
CA THR A 113 -16.52 18.88 -8.54
C THR A 113 -17.55 19.34 -9.59
N GLY A 114 -18.24 20.47 -9.36
CA GLY A 114 -19.13 21.08 -10.34
C GLY A 114 -18.44 21.40 -11.67
N LEU A 115 -17.31 22.11 -11.61
CA LEU A 115 -16.49 22.42 -12.78
C LEU A 115 -16.02 21.16 -13.53
N LEU A 116 -15.67 20.10 -12.80
CA LEU A 116 -15.26 18.82 -13.38
C LEU A 116 -16.41 18.16 -14.15
N TRP A 117 -17.62 18.17 -13.61
CA TRP A 117 -18.81 17.64 -14.28
C TRP A 117 -19.18 18.46 -15.51
N GLU A 118 -19.11 19.79 -15.44
CA GLU A 118 -19.29 20.68 -16.59
C GLU A 118 -18.26 20.37 -17.69
N ALA A 119 -16.99 20.24 -17.35
CA ALA A 119 -15.93 19.87 -18.28
C ALA A 119 -16.16 18.46 -18.89
N LYS A 120 -16.62 17.50 -18.09
CA LYS A 120 -16.94 16.14 -18.55
C LYS A 120 -18.17 16.10 -19.45
N GLU A 121 -19.17 16.93 -19.18
CA GLU A 121 -20.34 17.10 -20.03
C GLU A 121 -19.96 17.74 -21.36
N LEU A 122 -19.11 18.78 -21.33
CA LEU A 122 -18.53 19.39 -22.52
C LEU A 122 -17.74 18.37 -23.33
N ASN A 123 -16.91 17.53 -22.71
CA ASN A 123 -16.18 16.45 -23.39
C ASN A 123 -17.10 15.40 -23.99
N LYS A 124 -18.23 15.06 -23.34
CA LYS A 124 -19.26 14.21 -23.95
C LYS A 124 -19.95 14.88 -25.14
N LYS A 125 -20.14 16.21 -25.11
CA LYS A 125 -20.74 16.96 -26.23
C LYS A 125 -19.75 17.16 -27.40
N THR A 126 -18.47 17.40 -27.12
CA THR A 126 -17.43 17.65 -28.13
C THR A 126 -16.86 16.36 -28.72
N TYR A 127 -16.72 15.29 -27.94
CA TYR A 127 -16.11 14.02 -28.37
C TYR A 127 -17.07 12.81 -28.39
N GLY A 128 -18.26 12.89 -27.77
CA GLY A 128 -19.18 11.76 -27.61
C GLY A 128 -20.04 11.40 -28.85
N ARG A 129 -19.82 12.02 -30.01
CA ARG A 129 -20.55 11.71 -31.25
C ARG A 129 -19.61 11.39 -32.41
N LYS A 130 -18.71 10.41 -32.21
CA LYS A 130 -17.92 9.80 -33.30
C LYS A 130 -18.01 8.27 -33.38
N ASN A 131 -19.03 7.65 -32.78
CA ASN A 131 -19.32 6.22 -32.95
C ASN A 131 -20.74 6.01 -33.52
N LYS A 132 -20.85 6.00 -34.86
CA LYS A 132 -21.88 5.42 -35.76
C LYS A 132 -21.74 6.18 -37.09
N ALA A 133 -21.42 5.62 -38.25
CA ALA A 133 -21.51 4.25 -38.74
C ALA A 133 -20.33 3.92 -39.66
N THR A 134 -19.80 2.70 -39.57
CA THR A 134 -19.09 2.05 -40.66
C THR A 134 -20.10 1.70 -41.76
N PRO A 135 -19.94 2.12 -43.02
CA PRO A 135 -20.60 1.44 -44.11
C PRO A 135 -19.88 0.10 -44.30
N LYS A 136 -20.63 -0.98 -44.06
CA LYS A 136 -20.26 -2.34 -44.40
C LYS A 136 -20.83 -2.63 -45.80
N ASP A 137 -19.96 -3.19 -46.64
CA ASP A 137 -20.25 -4.12 -47.75
C ASP A 137 -21.04 -3.50 -48.94
N GLU A 138 -20.90 -3.84 -50.22
CA GLU A 138 -20.11 -4.76 -51.05
C GLU A 138 -20.53 -4.40 -52.51
N GLU A 139 -19.69 -4.77 -53.50
CA GLU A 139 -19.88 -4.72 -54.98
C GLU A 139 -19.86 -3.37 -55.73
#